data_AF-A0AAV0Y3C5-F1
#
_entry.id   AF-A0AAV0Y3C5-F1
#
_cell.length_a   1.000
_cell.length_b   1.000
_cell.length_c   1.000
_cell.angle_alpha   90.00
_cell.angle_beta   90.00
_cell.angle_gamma   90.00
#
_symmetry.space_group_name_H-M   'P 1'
#
loop_
_entity.id
_entity.type
_entity.pdbx_description
1 polymer ?
#
loop_
_entity_poly.entity_id
_entity_poly.type
_entity_poly.pdbx_seq_one_letter_code
_entity_poly.pdbx_strand_id
1 'polypeptide(L)'
;MVLSQHLVTYFIGKATAEILFEKLIQALDQANLPLSKMLMLGSDGPNVNKKVARLMNEEVVTCRNIKLIDIGTCNIHIIHNGFLKGVGKFGEDASQLIVAVYYYFNGWPTRWEEFTRILEKLDLPILHFIKHVPSRWLTIYNSSKRLIENWTAVEKYFLDFIPKEKSSLLSTNSYKKIREALITPNMKCEVLFLQSSSQIFTNYTGNMQKEEPLVHIMYSELNTLMYILMSKIFKPDKIPKSFSNVNVDELFKIENLVIVKNVVVSEKIKEEFKILKTTEKDMLIFLKNAQQHYLEACKHILLKSSITNSFLKNLRCLGPTERCKNRSISQLLNICKYLPFHVDTDVLINEWTLLKLEKDDEKSAELRIDHYWKQFFTKTNLSGGEKYPNVSKIVKACLSLVHGSADIERSFSCSGRILTEDRASMCERTLNAILYSKDALKHYNNKLHLVLITKELINMARGAYLHYKDYLEDKKKIQEQNKKTEEEELAKTSLFEEQQKQLKEDKNNIIEKEKSLKNLRYEENRKRHAADKLFFEANKRLKTAVSNNNIAEVEIAQAMLDGVNTIRKEEEIKKKEADTLQNILEKKKIKLIDSLSNKNEKK
;
A
#
# COMPACT_ATOMS: atom_id res chain seq x y z
N MET A 1 -24.44 -18.86 12.03
CA MET A 1 -24.28 -18.02 10.82
C MET A 1 -23.15 -17.04 11.10
N VAL A 2 -22.30 -16.78 10.11
CA VAL A 2 -21.25 -15.77 10.26
C VAL A 2 -21.85 -14.40 9.99
N LEU A 3 -21.61 -13.46 10.90
CA LEU A 3 -22.09 -12.09 10.79
C LEU A 3 -20.91 -11.19 10.43
N SER A 4 -21.09 -10.36 9.41
CA SER A 4 -20.16 -9.30 9.04
C SER A 4 -20.82 -7.97 9.36
N GLN A 5 -20.17 -7.17 10.20
CA GLN A 5 -20.72 -5.91 10.69
C GLN A 5 -19.71 -4.78 10.53
N HIS A 6 -20.21 -3.60 10.14
CA HIS A 6 -19.40 -2.39 10.09
C HIS A 6 -19.10 -1.90 11.51
N LEU A 7 -17.82 -1.88 11.89
CA LEU A 7 -17.41 -1.45 13.22
C LEU A 7 -17.26 0.07 13.33
N VAL A 8 -16.42 0.68 12.48
CA VAL A 8 -16.18 2.13 12.45
C VAL A 8 -15.37 2.50 11.21
N THR A 9 -15.53 3.74 10.73
CA THR A 9 -14.69 4.40 9.74
C THR A 9 -14.03 5.61 10.41
N TYR A 10 -12.72 5.77 10.22
CA TYR A 10 -11.99 6.94 10.69
C TYR A 10 -11.52 7.82 9.52
N PHE A 11 -11.56 9.13 9.70
CA PHE A 11 -10.92 10.10 8.83
C PHE A 11 -9.50 10.33 9.32
N ILE A 12 -8.54 9.72 8.63
CA ILE A 12 -7.12 9.82 8.97
C ILE A 12 -6.42 10.76 7.99
N GLY A 13 -5.75 11.78 8.51
CA GLY A 13 -4.91 12.68 7.69
C GLY A 13 -3.57 12.04 7.30
N LYS A 14 -3.07 11.11 8.12
CA LYS A 14 -1.83 10.35 7.89
C LYS A 14 -2.05 8.88 8.24
N ALA A 15 -1.71 8.00 7.32
CA ALA A 15 -1.88 6.55 7.47
C ALA A 15 -0.55 5.85 7.78
N THR A 16 0.12 6.21 8.88
CA THR A 16 1.26 5.40 9.38
C THR A 16 0.76 4.15 10.09
N ALA A 17 1.64 3.16 10.26
CA ALA A 17 1.24 1.91 10.91
C ALA A 17 0.84 2.11 12.38
N GLU A 18 1.51 3.02 13.08
CA GLU A 18 1.23 3.36 14.48
C GLU A 18 -0.16 3.99 14.63
N ILE A 19 -0.47 4.99 13.79
CA ILE A 19 -1.78 5.66 13.82
C ILE A 19 -2.90 4.65 13.50
N LEU A 20 -2.70 3.79 12.49
CA LEU A 20 -3.69 2.76 12.15
C LEU A 20 -3.88 1.75 13.27
N PHE A 21 -2.79 1.30 13.91
CA PHE A 21 -2.82 0.42 15.06
C PHE A 21 -3.60 1.03 16.22
N GLU A 22 -3.28 2.26 16.62
CA GLU A 22 -3.99 3.00 17.68
C GLU A 22 -5.49 3.10 17.38
N LYS A 23 -5.87 3.41 16.14
CA LYS A 23 -7.27 3.49 15.73
C LYS A 23 -7.99 2.15 15.75
N LEU A 24 -7.31 1.06 15.43
CA LEU A 24 -7.87 -0.29 15.55
C LEU A 24 -8.10 -0.68 17.01
N ILE A 25 -7.13 -0.43 17.90
CA ILE A 25 -7.28 -0.67 19.34
C ILE A 25 -8.45 0.16 19.88
N GLN A 26 -8.48 1.46 19.57
CA GLN A 26 -9.57 2.35 19.94
C GLN A 26 -10.94 1.83 19.47
N ALA A 27 -11.03 1.32 18.24
CA ALA A 27 -12.27 0.76 17.71
C ALA A 27 -12.74 -0.50 18.47
N LEU A 28 -11.80 -1.39 18.79
CA LEU A 28 -12.08 -2.62 19.53
C LEU A 28 -12.53 -2.31 20.97
N ASP A 29 -11.84 -1.40 21.65
CA ASP A 29 -12.16 -0.99 23.02
C ASP A 29 -13.52 -0.32 23.10
N GLN A 30 -13.82 0.63 22.19
CA GLN A 30 -15.11 1.31 22.15
C GLN A 30 -16.28 0.35 21.86
N ALA A 31 -16.03 -0.73 21.13
CA ALA A 31 -17.02 -1.76 20.84
C ALA A 31 -17.08 -2.87 21.89
N ASN A 32 -16.28 -2.80 22.97
CA ASN A 32 -16.13 -3.86 23.97
C ASN A 32 -15.76 -5.22 23.35
N LEU A 33 -14.92 -5.22 22.31
CA LEU A 33 -14.44 -6.42 21.63
C LEU A 33 -13.07 -6.80 22.19
N PRO A 34 -12.97 -7.83 23.05
CA PRO A 34 -11.72 -8.15 23.73
C PRO A 34 -10.68 -8.73 22.77
N LEU A 35 -9.47 -8.18 22.81
CA LEU A 35 -8.30 -8.66 22.04
C LEU A 35 -8.03 -10.15 22.26
N SER A 36 -8.27 -10.66 23.48
CA SER A 36 -8.10 -12.09 23.81
C SER A 36 -8.95 -13.03 22.94
N LYS A 37 -10.07 -12.55 22.37
CA LYS A 37 -10.95 -13.32 21.48
C LYS A 37 -10.70 -13.06 20.00
N MET A 38 -9.81 -12.13 19.64
CA MET A 38 -9.51 -11.81 18.24
C MET A 38 -8.78 -12.98 17.56
N LEU A 39 -9.34 -13.55 16.50
CA LEU A 39 -8.74 -14.71 15.83
C LEU A 39 -7.71 -14.31 14.77
N MET A 40 -8.01 -13.28 13.99
CA MET A 40 -7.24 -12.88 12.82
C MET A 40 -7.40 -11.39 12.56
N LEU A 41 -6.39 -10.76 11.94
CA LEU A 41 -6.50 -9.47 11.28
C LEU A 41 -6.39 -9.67 9.76
N GLY A 42 -7.46 -9.38 9.02
CA GLY A 42 -7.44 -9.41 7.56
C GLY A 42 -7.11 -8.06 6.95
N SER A 43 -6.18 -8.02 5.98
CA SER A 43 -5.83 -6.80 5.23
C SER A 43 -5.31 -7.11 3.83
N ASP A 44 -5.15 -6.08 3.00
CA ASP A 44 -4.30 -6.14 1.81
C ASP A 44 -2.79 -6.11 2.18
N GLY A 45 -1.93 -6.19 1.17
CA GLY A 45 -0.48 -6.42 1.32
C GLY A 45 0.52 -5.23 1.34
N PRO A 46 0.14 -3.94 1.43
CA PRO A 46 1.11 -2.85 1.62
C PRO A 46 1.97 -3.01 2.88
N ASN A 47 3.16 -2.42 2.86
CA ASN A 47 4.11 -2.50 3.98
C ASN A 47 3.57 -1.90 5.28
N VAL A 48 2.76 -0.84 5.17
CA VAL A 48 2.09 -0.22 6.33
C VAL A 48 1.18 -1.24 7.02
N ASN A 49 0.29 -1.91 6.27
CA ASN A 49 -0.66 -2.88 6.84
C ASN A 49 0.03 -4.13 7.37
N LYS A 50 1.13 -4.57 6.73
CA LYS A 50 1.98 -5.64 7.30
C LYS A 50 2.60 -5.23 8.63
N LYS A 51 2.98 -3.96 8.80
CA LYS A 51 3.48 -3.46 10.09
C LYS A 51 2.37 -3.39 11.13
N VAL A 52 1.17 -2.92 10.76
CA VAL A 52 -0.03 -2.96 11.64
C VAL A 52 -0.31 -4.38 12.12
N ALA A 53 -0.28 -5.37 11.22
CA ALA A 53 -0.51 -6.77 11.58
C ALA A 53 0.52 -7.31 12.59
N ARG A 54 1.80 -6.89 12.48
CA ARG A 54 2.82 -7.23 13.48
C ARG A 54 2.54 -6.61 14.85
N LEU A 55 2.23 -5.31 14.89
CA LEU A 55 1.88 -4.61 16.14
C LEU A 55 0.65 -5.23 16.82
N MET A 56 -0.42 -5.48 16.05
CA MET A 56 -1.62 -6.17 16.56
C MET A 56 -1.31 -7.58 17.07
N ASN A 57 -0.45 -8.32 16.37
CA ASN A 57 -0.06 -9.66 16.81
C ASN A 57 0.78 -9.62 18.10
N GLU A 58 1.70 -8.66 18.24
CA GLU A 58 2.49 -8.46 19.46
C GLU A 58 1.56 -8.19 20.66
N GLU A 59 0.58 -7.29 20.50
CA GLU A 59 -0.41 -6.97 21.55
C GLU A 59 -1.27 -8.19 21.94
N VAL A 60 -1.75 -8.95 20.94
CA VAL A 60 -2.53 -10.15 21.18
C VAL A 60 -1.70 -11.24 21.86
N VAL A 61 -0.43 -11.41 21.49
CA VAL A 61 0.48 -12.35 22.16
C VAL A 61 0.68 -11.95 23.63
N THR A 62 0.87 -10.66 23.93
CA THR A 62 0.96 -10.17 25.31
C THR A 62 -0.33 -10.47 26.09
N CYS A 63 -1.50 -10.36 25.46
CA CYS A 63 -2.79 -10.58 26.11
C CYS A 63 -3.10 -12.05 26.43
N ARG A 64 -2.74 -13.00 25.55
CA ARG A 64 -3.17 -14.42 25.68
C ARG A 64 -2.12 -15.49 25.36
N ASN A 65 -0.87 -15.10 25.13
CA ASN A 65 0.27 -15.97 24.81
C ASN A 65 0.11 -16.83 23.52
N ILE A 66 -0.83 -16.47 22.64
CA ILE A 66 -1.12 -17.16 21.39
C ILE A 66 -1.24 -16.13 20.27
N LYS A 67 -0.50 -16.33 19.18
CA LYS A 67 -0.47 -15.46 18.00
C LYS A 67 -1.84 -15.35 17.33
N LEU A 68 -2.01 -14.31 16.52
CA LEU A 68 -3.11 -14.25 15.55
C LEU A 68 -2.94 -15.36 14.50
N ILE A 69 -4.06 -15.86 14.00
CA ILE A 69 -4.09 -16.78 12.86
C ILE A 69 -3.68 -15.99 11.62
N ASP A 70 -2.60 -16.43 10.97
CA ASP A 70 -2.10 -15.85 9.73
C ASP A 70 -2.41 -16.77 8.54
N ILE A 71 -3.29 -16.31 7.65
CA ILE A 71 -3.58 -16.96 6.37
C ILE A 71 -3.09 -16.14 5.17
N GLY A 72 -2.18 -15.19 5.43
CA GLY A 72 -1.64 -14.25 4.47
C GLY A 72 -2.53 -13.02 4.25
N THR A 73 -2.02 -12.10 3.43
CA THR A 73 -2.75 -10.92 2.98
C THR A 73 -3.75 -11.28 1.87
N CYS A 74 -4.63 -10.35 1.51
CA CYS A 74 -5.67 -10.59 0.51
C CYS A 74 -5.14 -11.18 -0.82
N ASN A 75 -5.53 -12.42 -1.11
CA ASN A 75 -5.13 -13.11 -2.35
C ASN A 75 -5.72 -12.50 -3.62
N ILE A 76 -6.87 -11.84 -3.54
CA ILE A 76 -7.48 -11.16 -4.70
C ILE A 76 -6.53 -10.09 -5.24
N HIS A 77 -5.97 -9.27 -4.35
CA HIS A 77 -4.95 -8.28 -4.70
C HIS A 77 -3.69 -8.92 -5.27
N ILE A 78 -3.21 -10.01 -4.67
CA ILE A 78 -1.99 -10.70 -5.13
C ILE A 78 -2.19 -11.26 -6.55
N ILE A 79 -3.36 -11.83 -6.83
CA ILE A 79 -3.68 -12.42 -8.13
C ILE A 79 -3.86 -11.34 -9.19
N HIS A 80 -4.54 -10.23 -8.86
CA HIS A 80 -4.63 -9.05 -9.72
C HIS A 80 -3.24 -8.49 -10.03
N ASN A 81 -2.39 -8.32 -9.02
CA ASN A 81 -1.02 -7.84 -9.21
C ASN A 81 -0.15 -8.82 -10.03
N GLY A 82 -0.37 -10.13 -9.88
CA GLY A 82 0.27 -11.16 -10.69
C GLY A 82 -0.12 -11.04 -12.16
N PHE A 83 -1.40 -10.82 -12.45
CA PHE A 83 -1.89 -10.53 -13.79
C PHE A 83 -1.26 -9.26 -14.37
N LEU A 84 -1.25 -8.14 -13.63
CA LEU A 84 -0.66 -6.89 -14.09
C LEU A 84 0.85 -7.01 -14.38
N LYS A 85 1.60 -7.71 -13.52
CA LYS A 85 3.01 -8.03 -13.77
C LYS A 85 3.20 -8.84 -15.05
N GLY A 86 2.30 -9.80 -15.29
CA GLY A 86 2.28 -10.56 -16.53
C GLY A 86 2.00 -9.68 -17.75
N VAL A 87 1.01 -8.77 -17.68
CA VAL A 87 0.70 -7.82 -18.77
C VAL A 87 1.91 -6.94 -19.08
N GLY A 88 2.62 -6.45 -18.06
CA GLY A 88 3.86 -5.68 -18.25
C GLY A 88 4.99 -6.45 -18.95
N LYS A 89 4.96 -7.79 -18.97
CA LYS A 89 5.87 -8.61 -19.81
C LYS A 89 5.30 -8.94 -21.19
N PHE A 90 3.99 -8.96 -21.33
CA PHE A 90 3.32 -9.25 -22.59
C PHE A 90 3.45 -8.07 -23.56
N GLY A 91 3.19 -6.87 -23.07
CA GLY A 91 2.97 -5.65 -23.86
C GLY A 91 1.68 -4.95 -23.39
N GLU A 92 1.66 -3.62 -23.43
CA GLU A 92 0.53 -2.81 -22.94
C GLU A 92 -0.36 -2.25 -24.06
N ASP A 93 0.03 -2.37 -25.32
CA ASP A 93 -0.64 -1.73 -26.46
C ASP A 93 -2.13 -2.11 -26.56
N ALA A 94 -2.46 -3.40 -26.44
CA ALA A 94 -3.84 -3.86 -26.41
C ALA A 94 -4.65 -3.29 -25.23
N SER A 95 -4.03 -3.14 -24.06
CA SER A 95 -4.69 -2.54 -22.89
C SER A 95 -4.92 -1.03 -23.07
N GLN A 96 -3.96 -0.35 -23.71
CA GLN A 96 -4.05 1.06 -24.06
C GLN A 96 -5.13 1.29 -25.11
N LEU A 97 -5.25 0.41 -26.11
CA LEU A 97 -6.33 0.45 -27.12
C LEU A 97 -7.71 0.34 -26.46
N ILE A 98 -7.90 -0.63 -25.57
CA ILE A 98 -9.18 -0.80 -24.83
C ILE A 98 -9.56 0.49 -24.10
N VAL A 99 -8.60 1.11 -23.41
CA VAL A 99 -8.81 2.36 -22.68
C VAL A 99 -9.09 3.52 -23.64
N ALA A 100 -8.35 3.63 -24.73
CA ALA A 100 -8.49 4.70 -25.71
C ALA A 100 -9.87 4.67 -26.39
N VAL A 101 -10.35 3.49 -26.79
CA VAL A 101 -11.68 3.32 -27.39
C VAL A 101 -12.77 3.77 -26.43
N TYR A 102 -12.73 3.35 -25.15
CA TYR A 102 -13.71 3.81 -24.17
C TYR A 102 -13.74 5.34 -24.06
N TYR A 103 -12.58 5.98 -23.85
CA TYR A 103 -12.52 7.43 -23.65
C TYR A 103 -12.82 8.23 -24.92
N TYR A 104 -12.65 7.65 -26.11
CA TYR A 104 -13.06 8.29 -27.35
C TYR A 104 -14.56 8.53 -27.39
N PHE A 105 -15.38 7.60 -26.88
CA PHE A 105 -16.84 7.75 -26.87
C PHE A 105 -17.39 8.36 -25.57
N ASN A 106 -16.63 8.30 -24.47
CA ASN A 106 -17.07 8.78 -23.15
C ASN A 106 -17.38 10.28 -23.16
N GLY A 107 -18.64 10.64 -22.88
CA GLY A 107 -19.09 12.05 -22.85
C GLY A 107 -19.38 12.66 -24.22
N TRP A 108 -19.43 11.86 -25.29
CA TRP A 108 -19.67 12.34 -26.66
C TRP A 108 -20.87 11.64 -27.32
N PRO A 109 -22.11 12.11 -27.07
CA PRO A 109 -23.33 11.49 -27.61
C PRO A 109 -23.34 11.37 -29.13
N THR A 110 -22.83 12.38 -29.85
CA THR A 110 -22.78 12.38 -31.32
C THR A 110 -21.93 11.24 -31.87
N ARG A 111 -20.78 10.95 -31.26
CA ARG A 111 -19.91 9.82 -31.66
C ARG A 111 -20.62 8.49 -31.44
N TRP A 112 -21.39 8.39 -30.35
CA TRP A 112 -22.19 7.20 -30.06
C TRP A 112 -23.32 7.01 -31.06
N GLU A 113 -24.05 8.07 -31.41
CA GLU A 113 -25.11 7.99 -32.42
C GLU A 113 -24.58 7.50 -33.77
N GLU A 114 -23.45 8.06 -34.21
CA GLU A 114 -22.77 7.65 -35.44
C GLU A 114 -22.32 6.18 -35.39
N PHE A 115 -21.74 5.75 -34.28
CA PHE A 115 -21.32 4.36 -34.08
C PHE A 115 -22.51 3.39 -34.02
N THR A 116 -23.62 3.77 -33.39
CA THR A 116 -24.86 2.97 -33.34
C THR A 116 -25.40 2.70 -34.73
N ARG A 117 -25.41 3.70 -35.62
CA ARG A 117 -25.80 3.51 -37.03
C ARG A 117 -24.90 2.50 -37.76
N ILE A 118 -23.63 2.39 -37.38
CA ILE A 118 -22.71 1.37 -37.92
C ILE A 118 -23.04 -0.01 -37.34
N LEU A 119 -23.30 -0.11 -36.03
CA LEU A 119 -23.70 -1.36 -35.38
C LEU A 119 -24.98 -1.93 -36.02
N GLU A 120 -26.00 -1.10 -36.21
CA GLU A 120 -27.27 -1.47 -36.86
C GLU A 120 -27.04 -1.97 -38.30
N LYS A 121 -26.21 -1.27 -39.08
CA LYS A 121 -25.86 -1.68 -40.46
C LYS A 121 -25.09 -2.99 -40.53
N LEU A 122 -24.42 -3.40 -39.45
CA LEU A 122 -23.67 -4.64 -39.35
C LEU A 122 -24.45 -5.75 -38.63
N ASP A 123 -25.71 -5.50 -38.25
CA ASP A 123 -26.54 -6.40 -37.45
C ASP A 123 -25.86 -6.85 -36.13
N LEU A 124 -25.18 -5.92 -35.47
CA LEU A 124 -24.49 -6.14 -34.20
C LEU A 124 -25.30 -5.61 -33.01
N PRO A 125 -25.24 -6.26 -31.84
CA PRO A 125 -25.89 -5.76 -30.63
C PRO A 125 -25.43 -4.35 -30.25
N ILE A 126 -26.37 -3.47 -29.90
CA ILE A 126 -26.10 -2.09 -29.48
C ILE A 126 -25.57 -2.08 -28.04
N LEU A 127 -24.26 -2.27 -27.89
CA LEU A 127 -23.58 -2.44 -26.62
C LEU A 127 -22.49 -1.40 -26.42
N HIS A 128 -22.61 -0.59 -25.35
CA HIS A 128 -21.65 0.48 -25.03
C HIS A 128 -20.29 -0.05 -24.57
N PHE A 129 -19.18 0.67 -24.78
CA PHE A 129 -17.88 0.23 -24.26
C PHE A 129 -17.84 0.28 -22.73
N ILE A 130 -17.14 -0.69 -22.12
CA ILE A 130 -17.01 -0.80 -20.67
C ILE A 130 -15.70 -0.13 -20.24
N LYS A 131 -15.77 0.68 -19.19
CA LYS A 131 -14.59 1.34 -18.62
C LYS A 131 -13.67 0.32 -17.94
N HIS A 132 -12.42 0.25 -18.38
CA HIS A 132 -11.37 -0.37 -17.60
C HIS A 132 -10.88 0.60 -16.51
N VAL A 133 -10.85 0.13 -15.26
CA VAL A 133 -10.31 0.85 -14.10
C VAL A 133 -9.16 0.01 -13.53
N PRO A 134 -7.89 0.42 -13.71
CA PRO A 134 -6.73 -0.38 -13.28
C PRO A 134 -6.70 -0.69 -11.77
N SER A 135 -7.24 0.22 -10.96
CA SER A 135 -7.36 0.06 -9.50
C SER A 135 -8.47 -0.91 -9.07
N ARG A 136 -9.39 -1.28 -9.98
CA ARG A 136 -10.42 -2.29 -9.70
C ARG A 136 -10.03 -3.61 -10.33
N TRP A 137 -10.15 -4.68 -9.55
CA TRP A 137 -9.68 -6.00 -9.96
C TRP A 137 -10.26 -6.45 -11.30
N LEU A 138 -9.37 -6.73 -12.26
CA LEU A 138 -9.64 -7.39 -13.54
C LEU A 138 -10.82 -6.85 -14.37
N THR A 139 -11.17 -5.57 -14.23
CA THR A 139 -12.18 -4.90 -15.09
C THR A 139 -11.85 -4.95 -16.59
N ILE A 140 -10.59 -5.24 -16.92
CA ILE A 140 -10.10 -5.44 -18.29
C ILE A 140 -10.75 -6.63 -19.00
N TYR A 141 -11.21 -7.65 -18.27
CA TYR A 141 -11.90 -8.80 -18.88
C TYR A 141 -13.18 -8.33 -19.61
N ASN A 142 -14.07 -7.64 -18.89
CA ASN A 142 -15.31 -7.15 -19.47
C ASN A 142 -15.06 -6.11 -20.57
N SER A 143 -14.03 -5.28 -20.40
CA SER A 143 -13.67 -4.23 -21.36
C SER A 143 -13.11 -4.81 -22.67
N SER A 144 -12.21 -5.80 -22.58
CA SER A 144 -11.67 -6.52 -23.74
C SER A 144 -12.75 -7.36 -24.44
N LYS A 145 -13.60 -8.07 -23.68
CA LYS A 145 -14.74 -8.80 -24.24
C LYS A 145 -15.65 -7.88 -25.06
N ARG A 146 -16.01 -6.71 -24.52
CA ARG A 146 -16.86 -5.72 -25.23
C ARG A 146 -16.19 -5.16 -26.48
N LEU A 147 -14.87 -4.92 -26.43
CA LEU A 147 -14.13 -4.49 -27.62
C LEU A 147 -14.14 -5.56 -28.71
N ILE A 148 -13.96 -6.83 -28.34
CA ILE A 148 -14.00 -7.95 -29.30
C ILE A 148 -15.41 -8.15 -29.89
N GLU A 149 -16.47 -8.05 -29.07
CA GLU A 149 -17.87 -8.10 -29.54
C GLU A 149 -18.15 -7.04 -30.62
N ASN A 150 -17.56 -5.86 -30.49
CA ASN A 150 -17.75 -4.74 -31.41
C ASN A 150 -16.59 -4.57 -32.42
N TRP A 151 -15.67 -5.53 -32.55
CA TRP A 151 -14.40 -5.34 -33.27
C TRP A 151 -14.60 -4.87 -34.72
N THR A 152 -15.47 -5.55 -35.47
CA THR A 152 -15.77 -5.22 -36.87
C THR A 152 -16.38 -3.83 -37.01
N ALA A 153 -17.25 -3.41 -36.08
CA ALA A 153 -17.80 -2.06 -36.06
C ALA A 153 -16.74 -1.01 -35.73
N VAL A 154 -15.83 -1.31 -34.80
CA VAL A 154 -14.69 -0.44 -34.45
C VAL A 154 -13.79 -0.24 -35.65
N GLU A 155 -13.39 -1.30 -36.34
CA GLU A 155 -12.60 -1.19 -37.58
C GLU A 155 -13.32 -0.32 -38.62
N LYS A 156 -14.59 -0.62 -38.91
CA LYS A 156 -15.39 0.15 -39.87
C LYS A 156 -15.51 1.64 -39.48
N TYR A 157 -15.68 1.92 -38.19
CA TYR A 157 -15.82 3.29 -37.71
C TYR A 157 -14.51 4.09 -37.84
N PHE A 158 -13.38 3.53 -37.38
CA PHE A 158 -12.10 4.24 -37.32
C PHE A 158 -11.30 4.19 -38.63
N LEU A 159 -11.43 3.11 -39.41
CA LEU A 159 -10.65 2.91 -40.65
C LEU A 159 -11.41 3.36 -41.91
N ASP A 160 -12.74 3.35 -41.91
CA ASP A 160 -13.54 3.74 -43.08
C ASP A 160 -14.37 5.01 -42.86
N PHE A 161 -15.23 5.02 -41.83
CA PHE A 161 -16.21 6.10 -41.63
C PHE A 161 -15.55 7.43 -41.31
N ILE A 162 -14.66 7.49 -40.30
CA ILE A 162 -14.00 8.75 -39.92
C ILE A 162 -13.18 9.35 -41.08
N PRO A 163 -12.32 8.59 -41.79
CA PRO A 163 -11.59 9.10 -42.96
C PRO A 163 -12.47 9.70 -44.06
N LYS A 164 -13.65 9.14 -44.29
CA LYS A 164 -14.56 9.57 -45.37
C LYS A 164 -15.43 10.74 -44.94
N GLU A 165 -16.01 10.66 -43.75
CA GLU A 165 -17.11 11.53 -43.32
C GLU A 165 -16.68 12.58 -42.29
N LYS A 166 -15.52 12.43 -41.63
CA LYS A 166 -15.09 13.24 -40.48
C LYS A 166 -13.62 13.67 -40.57
N SER A 167 -13.28 14.37 -41.65
CA SER A 167 -11.92 14.88 -41.90
C SER A 167 -11.32 15.70 -40.74
N SER A 168 -12.15 16.46 -40.01
CA SER A 168 -11.72 17.25 -38.85
C SER A 168 -11.17 16.39 -37.70
N LEU A 169 -11.62 15.14 -37.55
CA LEU A 169 -11.18 14.25 -36.48
C LEU A 169 -9.84 13.57 -36.76
N LEU A 170 -9.37 13.59 -38.01
CA LEU A 170 -8.12 12.93 -38.44
C LEU A 170 -6.88 13.52 -37.76
N SER A 171 -6.91 14.80 -37.42
CA SER A 171 -5.81 15.48 -36.75
C SER A 171 -5.73 15.14 -35.25
N THR A 172 -6.82 14.65 -34.65
CA THR A 172 -6.93 14.45 -33.20
C THR A 172 -6.04 13.31 -32.70
N ASN A 173 -5.38 13.52 -31.57
CA ASN A 173 -4.49 12.51 -30.98
C ASN A 173 -5.24 11.23 -30.58
N SER A 174 -6.49 11.34 -30.13
CA SER A 174 -7.32 10.18 -29.78
C SER A 174 -7.61 9.29 -30.99
N TYR A 175 -7.91 9.90 -32.14
CA TYR A 175 -8.14 9.17 -33.38
C TYR A 175 -6.85 8.49 -33.86
N LYS A 176 -5.75 9.24 -33.95
CA LYS A 176 -4.46 8.73 -34.44
C LYS A 176 -4.01 7.50 -33.66
N LYS A 177 -4.04 7.57 -32.32
CA LYS A 177 -3.66 6.45 -31.44
C LYS A 177 -4.50 5.20 -31.68
N ILE A 178 -5.83 5.35 -31.77
CA ILE A 178 -6.72 4.20 -32.00
C ILE A 178 -6.49 3.63 -33.39
N ARG A 179 -6.40 4.48 -34.42
CA ARG A 179 -6.17 4.07 -35.79
C ARG A 179 -4.83 3.32 -35.92
N GLU A 180 -3.75 3.88 -35.35
CA GLU A 180 -2.42 3.26 -35.33
C GLU A 180 -2.46 1.86 -34.70
N ALA A 181 -3.11 1.71 -33.54
CA ALA A 181 -3.26 0.41 -32.92
C ALA A 181 -4.10 -0.57 -33.76
N LEU A 182 -5.18 -0.12 -34.40
CA LEU A 182 -6.03 -0.98 -35.23
C LEU A 182 -5.34 -1.48 -36.51
N ILE A 183 -4.42 -0.69 -37.08
CA ILE A 183 -3.63 -1.13 -38.25
C ILE A 183 -2.41 -1.97 -37.87
N THR A 184 -2.02 -2.00 -36.59
CA THR A 184 -0.90 -2.81 -36.11
C THR A 184 -1.20 -4.30 -36.32
N PRO A 185 -0.30 -5.05 -36.99
CA PRO A 185 -0.48 -6.49 -37.17
C PRO A 185 -0.66 -7.20 -35.83
N ASN A 186 -1.62 -8.13 -35.77
CA ASN A 186 -1.93 -8.96 -34.60
C ASN A 186 -2.50 -8.23 -33.37
N MET A 187 -2.83 -6.93 -33.43
CA MET A 187 -3.45 -6.22 -32.30
C MET A 187 -4.70 -6.93 -31.78
N LYS A 188 -5.54 -7.46 -32.68
CA LYS A 188 -6.71 -8.26 -32.31
C LYS A 188 -6.34 -9.53 -31.54
N CYS A 189 -5.25 -10.21 -31.94
CA CYS A 189 -4.72 -11.37 -31.21
C CYS A 189 -4.29 -11.00 -29.78
N GLU A 190 -3.70 -9.81 -29.60
CA GLU A 190 -3.32 -9.30 -28.27
C GLU A 190 -4.55 -9.00 -27.41
N VAL A 191 -5.58 -8.37 -27.96
CA VAL A 191 -6.84 -8.12 -27.23
C VAL A 191 -7.53 -9.45 -26.87
N LEU A 192 -7.55 -10.43 -27.79
CA LEU A 192 -8.05 -11.79 -27.53
C LEU A 192 -7.23 -12.51 -26.44
N PHE A 193 -5.92 -12.29 -26.40
CA PHE A 193 -5.06 -12.80 -25.33
C PHE A 193 -5.39 -12.17 -23.99
N LEU A 194 -5.52 -10.84 -23.91
CA LEU A 194 -5.92 -10.16 -22.68
C LEU A 194 -7.29 -10.63 -22.21
N GLN A 195 -8.27 -10.82 -23.12
CA GLN A 195 -9.58 -11.36 -22.78
C GLN A 195 -9.49 -12.77 -22.20
N SER A 196 -8.83 -13.70 -22.91
CA SER A 196 -8.77 -15.11 -22.50
C SER A 196 -7.88 -15.34 -21.27
N SER A 197 -6.77 -14.61 -21.13
CA SER A 197 -5.93 -14.68 -19.94
C SER A 197 -6.63 -14.08 -18.73
N SER A 198 -7.19 -12.87 -18.82
CA SER A 198 -7.88 -12.21 -17.70
C SER A 198 -9.10 -13.00 -17.20
N GLN A 199 -9.79 -13.76 -18.06
CA GLN A 199 -10.87 -14.66 -17.64
C GLN A 199 -10.40 -15.70 -16.61
N ILE A 200 -9.20 -16.26 -16.78
CA ILE A 200 -8.64 -17.27 -15.87
C ILE A 200 -8.50 -16.69 -14.45
N PHE A 201 -7.95 -15.47 -14.35
CA PHE A 201 -7.80 -14.78 -13.08
C PHE A 201 -9.14 -14.29 -12.52
N THR A 202 -10.08 -13.90 -13.39
CA THR A 202 -11.41 -13.42 -13.01
C THR A 202 -12.25 -14.52 -12.39
N ASN A 203 -12.11 -15.77 -12.85
CA ASN A 203 -12.80 -16.91 -12.23
C ASN A 203 -12.44 -17.05 -10.74
N TYR A 204 -11.15 -16.97 -10.39
CA TYR A 204 -10.74 -17.02 -8.98
C TYR A 204 -11.21 -15.80 -8.21
N THR A 205 -10.89 -14.60 -8.72
CA THR A 205 -11.16 -13.35 -7.98
C THR A 205 -12.65 -13.08 -7.81
N GLY A 206 -13.48 -13.40 -8.81
CA GLY A 206 -14.94 -13.29 -8.73
C GLY A 206 -15.52 -14.27 -7.70
N ASN A 207 -15.01 -15.50 -7.64
CA ASN A 207 -15.42 -16.46 -6.62
C ASN A 207 -15.04 -15.99 -5.21
N MET A 208 -13.82 -15.49 -5.01
CA MET A 208 -13.33 -15.01 -3.70
C MET A 208 -13.91 -13.65 -3.28
N GLN A 209 -14.77 -13.03 -4.09
CA GLN A 209 -15.46 -11.78 -3.75
C GLN A 209 -16.82 -12.02 -3.08
N LYS A 210 -17.30 -13.25 -2.95
CA LYS A 210 -18.61 -13.53 -2.31
C LYS A 210 -18.59 -13.17 -0.82
N GLU A 211 -19.77 -12.87 -0.27
CA GLU A 211 -19.96 -12.55 1.15
C GLU A 211 -20.03 -13.79 2.06
N GLU A 212 -19.95 -14.99 1.49
CA GLU A 212 -19.95 -16.22 2.28
C GLU A 212 -18.53 -16.58 2.77
N PRO A 213 -18.39 -17.35 3.85
CA PRO A 213 -17.07 -17.81 4.27
C PRO A 213 -16.44 -18.74 3.23
N LEU A 214 -15.29 -18.39 2.66
CA LEU A 214 -14.65 -19.19 1.60
C LEU A 214 -13.31 -19.83 1.99
N VAL A 215 -12.90 -19.73 3.25
CA VAL A 215 -11.61 -20.25 3.72
C VAL A 215 -11.43 -21.76 3.47
N HIS A 216 -12.54 -22.52 3.43
CA HIS A 216 -12.56 -23.96 3.18
C HIS A 216 -12.18 -24.32 1.72
N ILE A 217 -12.46 -23.46 0.75
CA ILE A 217 -12.11 -23.69 -0.66
C ILE A 217 -10.90 -22.88 -1.14
N MET A 218 -10.53 -21.82 -0.43
CA MET A 218 -9.48 -20.87 -0.82
C MET A 218 -8.14 -21.53 -1.20
N TYR A 219 -7.67 -22.51 -0.42
CA TYR A 219 -6.46 -23.28 -0.78
C TYR A 219 -6.65 -24.03 -2.10
N SER A 220 -7.77 -24.74 -2.26
CA SER A 220 -8.04 -25.56 -3.44
C SER A 220 -8.15 -24.69 -4.70
N GLU A 221 -8.86 -23.56 -4.62
CA GLU A 221 -9.02 -22.62 -5.72
C GLU A 221 -7.69 -21.98 -6.14
N LEU A 222 -6.79 -21.68 -5.19
CA LEU A 222 -5.43 -21.22 -5.51
C LEU A 222 -4.64 -22.27 -6.28
N ASN A 223 -4.71 -23.53 -5.85
CA ASN A 223 -4.04 -24.64 -6.53
C ASN A 223 -4.61 -24.82 -7.94
N THR A 224 -5.93 -24.78 -8.11
CA THR A 224 -6.59 -24.86 -9.42
C THR A 224 -6.12 -23.75 -10.35
N LEU A 225 -6.11 -22.49 -9.89
CA LEU A 225 -5.58 -21.37 -10.67
C LEU A 225 -4.13 -21.62 -11.09
N MET A 226 -3.29 -22.04 -10.15
CA MET A 226 -1.87 -22.29 -10.38
C MET A 226 -1.66 -23.41 -11.41
N TYR A 227 -2.41 -24.51 -11.31
CA TYR A 227 -2.38 -25.60 -12.29
C TYR A 227 -2.82 -25.15 -13.69
N ILE A 228 -3.88 -24.35 -13.79
CA ILE A 228 -4.35 -23.83 -15.08
C ILE A 228 -3.28 -22.95 -15.73
N LEU A 229 -2.67 -22.02 -14.97
CA LEU A 229 -1.64 -21.12 -15.50
C LEU A 229 -0.37 -21.88 -15.91
N MET A 230 0.10 -22.82 -15.08
CA MET A 230 1.29 -23.63 -15.41
C MET A 230 1.05 -24.55 -16.60
N SER A 231 -0.14 -25.13 -16.74
CA SER A 231 -0.46 -25.98 -17.89
C SER A 231 -0.31 -25.28 -19.24
N LYS A 232 -0.30 -23.93 -19.25
CA LYS A 232 -0.07 -23.15 -20.47
C LYS A 232 1.39 -23.12 -20.91
N ILE A 233 2.34 -23.32 -19.99
CA ILE A 233 3.77 -23.03 -20.23
C ILE A 233 4.74 -24.09 -19.69
N PHE A 234 4.31 -25.03 -18.84
CA PHE A 234 5.15 -26.07 -18.24
C PHE A 234 4.96 -27.42 -18.92
N LYS A 235 6.04 -28.21 -18.93
CA LYS A 235 5.94 -29.64 -19.24
C LYS A 235 5.10 -30.34 -18.15
N PRO A 236 4.13 -31.21 -18.50
CA PRO A 236 3.21 -31.79 -17.53
C PRO A 236 3.89 -32.52 -16.36
N ASP A 237 4.99 -33.22 -16.62
CA ASP A 237 5.78 -33.96 -15.61
C ASP A 237 6.56 -33.05 -14.65
N LYS A 238 6.70 -31.75 -14.98
CA LYS A 238 7.42 -30.75 -14.18
C LYS A 238 6.50 -29.92 -13.29
N ILE A 239 5.18 -30.09 -13.39
CA ILE A 239 4.23 -29.38 -12.53
C ILE A 239 4.14 -30.09 -11.17
N PRO A 240 4.41 -29.40 -10.04
CA PRO A 240 4.39 -30.02 -8.72
C PRO A 240 3.01 -30.54 -8.31
N LYS A 241 2.95 -31.71 -7.67
CA LYS A 241 1.71 -32.22 -7.05
C LYS A 241 1.22 -31.40 -5.85
N SER A 242 2.08 -30.54 -5.30
CA SER A 242 1.77 -29.66 -4.17
C SER A 242 2.72 -28.46 -4.18
N PHE A 243 2.21 -27.28 -3.86
CA PHE A 243 3.00 -26.04 -3.84
C PHE A 243 3.62 -25.70 -2.47
N SER A 244 3.31 -26.46 -1.41
CA SER A 244 3.69 -26.10 -0.03
C SER A 244 5.20 -25.91 0.21
N ASN A 245 6.06 -26.69 -0.45
CA ASN A 245 7.52 -26.71 -0.20
C ASN A 245 8.31 -26.68 -1.53
N VAL A 246 7.89 -25.85 -2.48
CA VAL A 246 8.54 -25.80 -3.79
C VAL A 246 9.67 -24.79 -3.80
N ASN A 247 10.85 -25.18 -4.28
CA ASN A 247 11.91 -24.25 -4.62
C ASN A 247 11.53 -23.48 -5.88
N VAL A 248 11.27 -22.17 -5.73
CA VAL A 248 10.82 -21.30 -6.80
C VAL A 248 11.86 -21.19 -7.92
N ASP A 249 13.14 -21.02 -7.57
CA ASP A 249 14.21 -20.83 -8.55
C ASP A 249 14.42 -22.09 -9.41
N GLU A 250 14.33 -23.27 -8.79
CA GLU A 250 14.38 -24.54 -9.51
C GLU A 250 13.15 -24.78 -10.37
N LEU A 251 11.95 -24.46 -9.86
CA LEU A 251 10.71 -24.67 -10.60
C LEU A 251 10.71 -23.85 -11.89
N PHE A 252 11.07 -22.57 -11.84
CA PHE A 252 10.95 -21.65 -12.96
C PHE A 252 12.15 -21.64 -13.92
N LYS A 253 13.01 -22.66 -13.89
CA LYS A 253 14.06 -22.87 -14.90
C LYS A 253 13.46 -23.11 -16.29
N ILE A 254 14.16 -22.63 -17.32
CA ILE A 254 13.73 -22.75 -18.73
C ILE A 254 13.53 -24.22 -19.14
N GLU A 255 14.33 -25.14 -18.61
CA GLU A 255 14.26 -26.58 -18.90
C GLU A 255 12.92 -27.23 -18.50
N ASN A 256 12.20 -26.64 -17.55
CA ASN A 256 10.89 -27.10 -17.11
C ASN A 256 9.74 -26.58 -17.99
N LEU A 257 10.00 -25.56 -18.80
CA LEU A 257 9.02 -24.95 -19.68
C LEU A 257 8.88 -25.75 -20.98
N VAL A 258 7.70 -25.66 -21.60
CA VAL A 258 7.52 -26.11 -22.99
C VAL A 258 8.26 -25.16 -23.93
N ILE A 259 8.67 -25.69 -25.10
CA ILE A 259 9.16 -24.84 -26.18
C ILE A 259 8.08 -23.82 -26.59
N VAL A 260 8.49 -22.64 -27.04
CA VAL A 260 7.60 -21.50 -27.33
C VAL A 260 6.43 -21.89 -28.26
N LYS A 261 6.69 -22.72 -29.26
CA LYS A 261 5.67 -23.20 -30.22
C LYS A 261 4.52 -23.99 -29.57
N ASN A 262 4.77 -24.58 -28.39
CA ASN A 262 3.80 -25.40 -27.66
C ASN A 262 3.10 -24.63 -26.53
N VAL A 263 3.33 -23.32 -26.40
CA VAL A 263 2.62 -22.48 -25.44
C VAL A 263 1.13 -22.47 -25.78
N VAL A 264 0.30 -22.76 -24.79
CA VAL A 264 -1.15 -22.91 -25.01
C VAL A 264 -1.82 -21.55 -24.89
N VAL A 265 -2.46 -21.12 -25.99
CA VAL A 265 -3.33 -19.95 -26.07
C VAL A 265 -4.73 -20.34 -26.53
N SER A 266 -5.69 -19.42 -26.45
CA SER A 266 -7.07 -19.63 -26.93
C SER A 266 -7.09 -20.04 -28.41
N GLU A 267 -8.01 -20.93 -28.79
CA GLU A 267 -8.15 -21.34 -30.20
C GLU A 267 -8.51 -20.17 -31.11
N LYS A 268 -9.30 -19.21 -30.62
CA LYS A 268 -9.64 -17.97 -31.34
C LYS A 268 -8.41 -17.19 -31.79
N ILE A 269 -7.33 -17.21 -31.01
CA ILE A 269 -6.08 -16.54 -31.37
C ILE A 269 -5.40 -17.26 -32.53
N LYS A 270 -5.40 -18.60 -32.53
CA LYS A 270 -4.83 -19.40 -33.62
C LYS A 270 -5.62 -19.22 -34.92
N GLU A 271 -6.95 -19.18 -34.82
CA GLU A 271 -7.85 -18.88 -35.94
C GLU A 271 -7.55 -17.49 -36.50
N GLU A 272 -7.43 -16.48 -35.64
CA GLU A 272 -7.11 -15.12 -36.07
C GLU A 272 -5.75 -15.02 -36.78
N PHE A 273 -4.71 -15.68 -36.27
CA PHE A 273 -3.42 -15.76 -36.96
C PHE A 273 -3.51 -16.42 -38.34
N LYS A 274 -4.39 -17.41 -38.53
CA LYS A 274 -4.64 -18.01 -39.85
C LYS A 274 -5.31 -17.02 -40.80
N ILE A 275 -6.28 -16.24 -40.31
CA ILE A 275 -6.97 -15.20 -41.09
C ILE A 275 -5.99 -14.10 -41.53
N LEU A 276 -5.13 -13.65 -40.61
CA LEU A 276 -4.13 -12.60 -40.85
C LEU A 276 -2.97 -13.05 -41.76
N LYS A 277 -2.83 -14.36 -42.04
CA LYS A 277 -1.71 -14.95 -42.80
C LYS A 277 -0.34 -14.50 -42.25
N THR A 278 -0.24 -14.43 -40.92
CA THR A 278 0.94 -13.92 -40.21
C THR A 278 2.15 -14.85 -40.37
N THR A 279 3.36 -14.28 -40.31
CA THR A 279 4.61 -15.06 -40.38
C THR A 279 4.79 -15.96 -39.14
N GLU A 280 5.48 -17.10 -39.29
CA GLU A 280 5.80 -17.97 -38.14
C GLU A 280 6.63 -17.22 -37.08
N LYS A 281 7.49 -16.27 -37.52
CA LYS A 281 8.29 -15.43 -36.62
C LYS A 281 7.42 -14.59 -35.70
N ASP A 282 6.42 -13.88 -36.23
CA ASP A 282 5.57 -13.00 -35.42
C ASP A 282 4.68 -13.81 -34.46
N MET A 283 4.19 -14.98 -34.90
CA MET A 283 3.48 -15.91 -34.03
C MET A 283 4.38 -16.39 -32.87
N LEU A 284 5.63 -16.73 -33.14
CA LEU A 284 6.58 -17.14 -32.09
C LEU A 284 6.91 -15.99 -31.13
N ILE A 285 7.02 -14.75 -31.61
CA ILE A 285 7.20 -13.56 -30.74
C ILE A 285 6.00 -13.41 -29.82
N PHE A 286 4.79 -13.47 -30.36
CA PHE A 286 3.55 -13.41 -29.58
C PHE A 286 3.48 -14.52 -28.53
N LEU A 287 3.75 -15.77 -28.91
CA LEU A 287 3.73 -16.91 -27.98
C LEU A 287 4.80 -16.79 -26.90
N LYS A 288 5.97 -16.23 -27.23
CA LYS A 288 7.02 -15.94 -26.24
C LYS A 288 6.54 -14.90 -25.23
N ASN A 289 5.90 -13.83 -25.67
CA ASN A 289 5.33 -12.80 -24.79
C ASN A 289 4.20 -13.40 -23.91
N ALA A 290 3.33 -14.22 -24.48
CA ALA A 290 2.30 -14.95 -23.74
C ALA A 290 2.90 -15.91 -22.70
N GLN A 291 4.01 -16.59 -23.03
CA GLN A 291 4.73 -17.43 -22.08
C GLN A 291 5.26 -16.61 -20.90
N GLN A 292 5.86 -15.44 -21.17
CA GLN A 292 6.39 -14.55 -20.13
C GLN A 292 5.28 -13.96 -19.24
N HIS A 293 4.10 -13.65 -19.81
CA HIS A 293 2.93 -13.24 -19.04
C HIS A 293 2.57 -14.26 -17.97
N TYR A 294 2.35 -15.52 -18.38
CA TYR A 294 1.99 -16.58 -17.44
C TYR A 294 3.13 -16.88 -16.48
N LEU A 295 4.39 -16.87 -16.94
CA LEU A 295 5.55 -17.15 -16.11
C LEU A 295 5.67 -16.17 -14.94
N GLU A 296 5.60 -14.87 -15.22
CA GLU A 296 5.71 -13.84 -14.17
C GLU A 296 4.49 -13.83 -13.25
N ALA A 297 3.28 -14.09 -13.78
CA ALA A 297 2.10 -14.24 -12.95
C ALA A 297 2.23 -15.43 -11.98
N CYS A 298 2.67 -16.59 -12.47
CA CYS A 298 2.89 -17.80 -11.67
C CYS A 298 3.92 -17.55 -10.56
N LYS A 299 5.08 -16.97 -10.90
CA LYS A 299 6.12 -16.61 -9.91
C LYS A 299 5.57 -15.69 -8.83
N HIS A 300 4.85 -14.64 -9.23
CA HIS A 300 4.30 -13.68 -8.28
C HIS A 300 3.29 -14.32 -7.33
N ILE A 301 2.35 -15.11 -7.86
CA ILE A 301 1.33 -15.80 -7.07
C ILE A 301 1.98 -16.77 -6.09
N LEU A 302 2.93 -17.60 -6.55
CA LEU A 302 3.60 -18.58 -5.68
C LEU A 302 4.37 -17.92 -4.53
N LEU A 303 5.04 -16.80 -4.80
CA LEU A 303 5.87 -16.09 -3.82
C LEU A 303 5.07 -15.25 -2.81
N LYS A 304 3.87 -14.80 -3.15
CA LYS A 304 3.13 -13.80 -2.36
C LYS A 304 1.80 -14.29 -1.81
N SER A 305 1.16 -15.27 -2.45
CA SER A 305 -0.13 -15.81 -2.01
C SER A 305 0.03 -16.78 -0.85
N SER A 306 -1.08 -17.13 -0.21
CA SER A 306 -1.11 -18.15 0.84
C SER A 306 -1.20 -19.59 0.33
N ILE A 307 -0.84 -19.84 -0.94
CA ILE A 307 -0.83 -21.21 -1.51
C ILE A 307 0.12 -22.16 -0.77
N THR A 308 1.17 -21.62 -0.14
CA THR A 308 2.14 -22.37 0.67
C THR A 308 1.72 -22.51 2.13
N ASN A 309 0.65 -21.83 2.56
CA ASN A 309 0.23 -21.79 3.96
C ASN A 309 -0.39 -23.13 4.41
N SER A 310 0.25 -23.78 5.38
CA SER A 310 -0.16 -25.08 5.91
C SER A 310 -1.45 -25.02 6.72
N PHE A 311 -1.70 -23.93 7.45
CA PHE A 311 -2.94 -23.73 8.19
C PHE A 311 -4.14 -23.61 7.23
N LEU A 312 -4.02 -22.78 6.19
CA LEU A 312 -5.04 -22.63 5.16
C LEU A 312 -5.36 -23.97 4.46
N LYS A 313 -4.34 -24.80 4.22
CA LYS A 313 -4.51 -26.16 3.68
C LYS A 313 -5.37 -27.05 4.60
N ASN A 314 -5.25 -26.89 5.92
CA ASN A 314 -6.04 -27.67 6.87
C ASN A 314 -7.52 -27.27 6.87
N LEU A 315 -7.85 -25.98 6.64
CA LEU A 315 -9.23 -25.49 6.59
C LEU A 315 -10.11 -26.16 5.52
N ARG A 316 -9.51 -26.85 4.55
CA ARG A 316 -10.22 -27.67 3.56
C ARG A 316 -11.15 -28.69 4.19
N CYS A 317 -10.81 -29.24 5.36
CA CYS A 317 -11.62 -30.27 6.01
C CYS A 317 -13.04 -29.79 6.37
N LEU A 318 -13.29 -28.48 6.34
CA LEU A 318 -14.58 -27.87 6.62
C LEU A 318 -15.56 -27.98 5.46
N GLY A 319 -15.09 -28.28 4.24
CA GLY A 319 -15.96 -28.49 3.08
C GLY A 319 -16.74 -29.80 3.19
N PRO A 320 -18.01 -29.87 2.72
CA PRO A 320 -18.85 -31.06 2.86
C PRO A 320 -18.18 -32.36 2.38
N THR A 321 -17.56 -32.32 1.20
CA THR A 321 -16.88 -33.48 0.60
C THR A 321 -15.52 -33.80 1.23
N GLU A 322 -14.86 -32.82 1.82
CA GLU A 322 -13.53 -32.98 2.44
C GLU A 322 -13.66 -33.48 3.89
N ARG A 323 -14.74 -33.12 4.59
CA ARG A 323 -15.09 -33.57 5.94
C ARG A 323 -15.04 -35.09 6.07
N CYS A 324 -15.60 -35.79 5.09
CA CYS A 324 -15.69 -37.25 5.09
C CYS A 324 -14.37 -37.99 4.82
N LYS A 325 -13.31 -37.29 4.39
CA LYS A 325 -12.02 -37.94 4.07
C LYS A 325 -11.27 -38.34 5.34
N ASN A 326 -10.47 -39.40 5.29
CA ASN A 326 -9.69 -39.88 6.45
C ASN A 326 -8.76 -38.80 7.01
N ARG A 327 -8.12 -38.02 6.15
CA ARG A 327 -7.22 -36.92 6.52
C ARG A 327 -7.89 -35.76 7.28
N SER A 328 -9.22 -35.65 7.29
CA SER A 328 -9.89 -34.49 7.90
C SER A 328 -9.67 -34.39 9.41
N ILE A 329 -9.47 -35.53 10.10
CA ILE A 329 -9.18 -35.55 11.54
C ILE A 329 -7.82 -34.89 11.82
N SER A 330 -6.76 -35.28 11.09
CA SER A 330 -5.44 -34.70 11.30
C SER A 330 -5.41 -33.21 10.93
N GLN A 331 -6.16 -32.80 9.91
CA GLN A 331 -6.35 -31.39 9.57
C GLN A 331 -7.05 -30.62 10.70
N LEU A 332 -8.12 -31.17 11.27
CA LEU A 332 -8.85 -30.56 12.39
C LEU A 332 -7.97 -30.41 13.64
N LEU A 333 -7.20 -31.44 13.99
CA LEU A 333 -6.26 -31.39 15.11
C LEU A 333 -5.16 -30.35 14.88
N ASN A 334 -4.69 -30.20 13.65
CA ASN A 334 -3.72 -29.15 13.31
C ASN A 334 -4.32 -27.74 13.41
N ILE A 335 -5.61 -27.56 13.11
CA ILE A 335 -6.31 -26.28 13.31
C ILE A 335 -6.35 -25.92 14.80
N CYS A 336 -6.65 -26.88 15.67
CA CYS A 336 -6.80 -26.65 17.11
C CYS A 336 -5.58 -26.00 17.76
N LYS A 337 -4.38 -26.32 17.26
CA LYS A 337 -3.10 -25.76 17.74
C LYS A 337 -2.99 -24.24 17.61
N TYR A 338 -3.83 -23.61 16.79
CA TYR A 338 -3.80 -22.16 16.53
C TYR A 338 -4.95 -21.40 17.22
N LEU A 339 -5.89 -22.11 17.84
CA LEU A 339 -7.08 -21.49 18.42
C LEU A 339 -6.80 -21.04 19.87
N PRO A 340 -7.34 -19.88 20.30
CA PRO A 340 -7.04 -19.30 21.61
C PRO A 340 -7.87 -19.88 22.75
N PHE A 341 -8.36 -21.11 22.59
CA PHE A 341 -9.22 -21.76 23.58
C PHE A 341 -8.91 -23.24 23.66
N HIS A 342 -9.07 -23.79 24.87
CA HIS A 342 -8.89 -25.21 25.10
C HIS A 342 -9.96 -26.03 24.37
N VAL A 343 -9.52 -27.16 23.81
CA VAL A 343 -10.35 -28.20 23.21
C VAL A 343 -9.80 -29.54 23.65
N ASP A 344 -10.66 -30.39 24.19
CA ASP A 344 -10.33 -31.79 24.45
C ASP A 344 -10.21 -32.53 23.12
N THR A 345 -9.00 -32.98 22.79
CA THR A 345 -8.71 -33.61 21.51
C THR A 345 -9.34 -34.99 21.35
N ASP A 346 -9.47 -35.75 22.44
CA ASP A 346 -10.03 -37.10 22.39
C ASP A 346 -11.55 -37.04 22.16
N VAL A 347 -12.21 -36.12 22.89
CA VAL A 347 -13.63 -35.83 22.67
C VAL A 347 -13.85 -35.27 21.26
N LEU A 348 -12.99 -34.38 20.78
CA LEU A 348 -13.08 -33.83 19.42
C LEU A 348 -12.98 -34.91 18.34
N ILE A 349 -12.06 -35.86 18.49
CA ILE A 349 -11.91 -36.98 17.54
C ILE A 349 -13.18 -37.82 17.51
N ASN A 350 -13.75 -38.11 18.68
CA ASN A 350 -15.01 -38.86 18.79
C ASN A 350 -16.17 -38.10 18.14
N GLU A 351 -16.34 -36.81 18.46
CA GLU A 351 -17.36 -35.94 17.85
C GLU A 351 -17.24 -35.92 16.32
N TRP A 352 -16.03 -35.70 15.80
CA TRP A 352 -15.80 -35.61 14.36
C TRP A 352 -15.98 -36.96 13.66
N THR A 353 -15.64 -38.07 14.31
CA THR A 353 -15.85 -39.43 13.78
C THR A 353 -17.32 -39.76 13.68
N LEU A 354 -18.11 -39.45 14.72
CA LEU A 354 -19.56 -39.59 14.69
C LEU A 354 -20.19 -38.70 13.62
N LEU A 355 -19.71 -37.46 13.49
CA LEU A 355 -20.20 -36.54 12.47
C LEU A 355 -19.98 -37.07 11.05
N LYS A 356 -18.85 -37.76 10.76
CA LYS A 356 -18.60 -38.39 9.44
C LYS A 356 -19.64 -39.44 9.05
N LEU A 357 -20.20 -40.14 10.04
CA LEU A 357 -21.22 -41.17 9.83
C LEU A 357 -22.62 -40.55 9.68
N GLU A 358 -22.77 -39.29 10.05
CA GLU A 358 -24.04 -38.59 9.97
C GLU A 358 -24.32 -38.13 8.53
N LYS A 359 -25.54 -38.37 8.07
CA LYS A 359 -26.00 -37.93 6.76
C LYS A 359 -26.27 -36.42 6.78
N ASP A 360 -25.87 -35.77 5.70
CA ASP A 360 -26.21 -34.38 5.43
C ASP A 360 -27.69 -34.29 5.05
N ASP A 361 -28.34 -33.19 5.42
CA ASP A 361 -29.69 -32.85 4.98
C ASP A 361 -29.71 -32.69 3.45
N GLU A 362 -30.83 -33.02 2.80
CA GLU A 362 -30.96 -32.95 1.34
C GLU A 362 -30.65 -31.54 0.81
N LYS A 363 -29.85 -31.45 -0.26
CA LYS A 363 -29.37 -30.19 -0.89
C LYS A 363 -28.58 -29.24 0.04
N SER A 364 -28.28 -29.63 1.27
CA SER A 364 -27.54 -28.75 2.20
C SER A 364 -26.12 -28.43 1.72
N ALA A 365 -25.52 -29.29 0.90
CA ALA A 365 -24.19 -29.09 0.31
C ALA A 365 -24.14 -27.95 -0.73
N GLU A 366 -25.29 -27.52 -1.26
CA GLU A 366 -25.40 -26.39 -2.20
C GLU A 366 -25.59 -25.04 -1.49
N LEU A 367 -25.85 -25.07 -0.17
CA LEU A 367 -26.01 -23.87 0.63
C LEU A 367 -24.66 -23.20 0.91
N ARG A 368 -24.73 -21.92 1.33
CA ARG A 368 -23.57 -21.23 1.93
C ARG A 368 -22.96 -22.09 3.03
N ILE A 369 -21.63 -22.13 3.12
CA ILE A 369 -20.95 -23.06 4.03
C ILE A 369 -21.38 -22.92 5.49
N ASP A 370 -21.69 -21.72 5.96
CA ASP A 370 -22.14 -21.49 7.34
C ASP A 370 -23.60 -21.90 7.58
N HIS A 371 -24.40 -22.00 6.52
CA HIS A 371 -25.74 -22.58 6.53
C HIS A 371 -25.69 -24.10 6.45
N TYR A 372 -24.78 -24.66 5.64
CA TYR A 372 -24.46 -26.09 5.66
C TYR A 372 -24.13 -26.54 7.09
N TRP A 373 -23.22 -25.85 7.78
CA TRP A 373 -22.82 -26.23 9.14
C TRP A 373 -23.89 -25.99 10.21
N LYS A 374 -24.88 -25.11 9.95
CA LYS A 374 -25.98 -24.83 10.88
C LYS A 374 -26.75 -26.10 11.26
N GLN A 375 -26.91 -27.03 10.32
CA GLN A 375 -27.64 -28.29 10.55
C GLN A 375 -27.05 -29.13 11.69
N PHE A 376 -25.73 -29.01 11.93
CA PHE A 376 -25.05 -29.75 13.00
C PHE A 376 -25.02 -28.97 14.31
N PHE A 377 -24.97 -27.64 14.24
CA PHE A 377 -24.94 -26.78 15.43
C PHE A 377 -26.25 -26.80 16.22
N THR A 378 -27.37 -27.10 15.58
CA THR A 378 -28.70 -27.14 16.21
C THR A 378 -29.07 -28.52 16.75
N LYS A 379 -28.23 -29.54 16.53
CA LYS A 379 -28.51 -30.90 17.01
C LYS A 379 -28.22 -31.00 18.51
N THR A 380 -29.13 -31.61 19.24
CA THR A 380 -29.00 -31.88 20.66
C THR A 380 -28.69 -33.35 20.93
N ASN A 381 -27.97 -33.61 22.02
CA ASN A 381 -27.84 -34.94 22.60
C ASN A 381 -29.11 -35.29 23.40
N LEU A 382 -29.15 -36.51 23.95
CA LEU A 382 -30.30 -37.00 24.75
C LEU A 382 -30.56 -36.16 26.00
N SER A 383 -29.53 -35.49 26.52
CA SER A 383 -29.62 -34.61 27.70
C SER A 383 -30.02 -33.17 27.35
N GLY A 384 -30.34 -32.88 26.09
CA GLY A 384 -30.72 -31.54 25.61
C GLY A 384 -29.54 -30.57 25.38
N GLY A 385 -28.30 -31.00 25.61
CA GLY A 385 -27.10 -30.21 25.32
C GLY A 385 -26.68 -30.27 23.85
N GLU A 386 -25.75 -29.43 23.42
CA GLU A 386 -25.19 -29.48 22.05
C GLU A 386 -24.61 -30.87 21.76
N LYS A 387 -24.94 -31.46 20.59
CA LYS A 387 -24.47 -32.80 20.20
C LYS A 387 -22.97 -32.84 19.90
N TYR A 388 -22.43 -31.76 19.31
CA TYR A 388 -21.03 -31.62 18.90
C TYR A 388 -20.42 -30.30 19.38
N PRO A 389 -20.23 -30.09 20.69
CA PRO A 389 -19.83 -28.80 21.24
C PRO A 389 -18.44 -28.36 20.78
N ASN A 390 -17.45 -29.25 20.77
CA ASN A 390 -16.08 -28.90 20.37
C ASN A 390 -16.00 -28.61 18.87
N VAL A 391 -16.62 -29.46 18.05
CA VAL A 391 -16.69 -29.23 16.59
C VAL A 391 -17.41 -27.92 16.29
N SER A 392 -18.55 -27.67 16.93
CA SER A 392 -19.31 -26.43 16.73
C SER A 392 -18.46 -25.20 17.03
N LYS A 393 -17.72 -25.21 18.13
CA LYS A 393 -16.82 -24.12 18.53
C LYS A 393 -15.70 -23.89 17.51
N ILE A 394 -15.01 -24.96 17.07
CA ILE A 394 -13.90 -24.87 16.11
C ILE A 394 -14.39 -24.39 14.74
N VAL A 395 -15.47 -24.96 14.23
CA VAL A 395 -16.01 -24.61 12.91
C VAL A 395 -16.47 -23.16 12.91
N LYS A 396 -17.20 -22.71 13.95
CA LYS A 396 -17.59 -21.29 14.08
C LYS A 396 -16.37 -20.36 14.07
N ALA A 397 -15.31 -20.70 14.81
CA ALA A 397 -14.07 -19.93 14.81
C ALA A 397 -13.42 -19.89 13.41
N CYS A 398 -13.31 -21.03 12.73
CA CYS A 398 -12.69 -21.09 11.41
C CYS A 398 -13.49 -20.35 10.34
N LEU A 399 -14.81 -20.47 10.34
CA LEU A 399 -15.67 -19.79 9.35
C LEU A 399 -15.73 -18.27 9.58
N SER A 400 -15.34 -17.78 10.76
CA SER A 400 -15.20 -16.34 11.03
C SER A 400 -13.90 -15.73 10.50
N LEU A 401 -12.96 -16.55 9.99
CA LEU A 401 -11.73 -16.06 9.39
C LEU A 401 -12.00 -15.35 8.05
N VAL A 402 -11.30 -14.24 7.83
CA VAL A 402 -11.51 -13.39 6.65
C VAL A 402 -10.71 -13.92 5.47
N HIS A 403 -11.40 -14.34 4.40
CA HIS A 403 -10.76 -14.92 3.21
C HIS A 403 -10.29 -13.88 2.17
N GLY A 404 -10.70 -12.62 2.30
CA GLY A 404 -10.39 -11.55 1.36
C GLY A 404 -10.86 -10.18 1.83
N SER A 405 -10.52 -9.13 1.09
CA SER A 405 -10.85 -7.74 1.43
C SER A 405 -12.07 -7.20 0.68
N ALA A 406 -12.79 -8.05 -0.06
CA ALA A 406 -13.94 -7.64 -0.86
C ALA A 406 -15.07 -7.00 -0.03
N ASP A 407 -15.30 -7.49 1.19
CA ASP A 407 -16.26 -6.87 2.12
C ASP A 407 -15.85 -5.44 2.50
N ILE A 408 -14.56 -5.21 2.71
CA ILE A 408 -14.01 -3.90 3.04
C ILE A 408 -14.15 -2.96 1.82
N GLU A 409 -13.87 -3.43 0.61
CA GLU A 409 -14.05 -2.63 -0.62
C GLU A 409 -15.51 -2.29 -0.90
N ARG A 410 -16.44 -3.21 -0.61
CA ARG A 410 -17.88 -2.92 -0.63
C ARG A 410 -18.24 -1.85 0.39
N SER A 411 -17.67 -1.89 1.59
CA SER A 411 -17.85 -0.87 2.62
C SER A 411 -17.31 0.49 2.17
N PHE A 412 -16.11 0.56 1.59
CA PHE A 412 -15.59 1.80 1.01
C PHE A 412 -16.48 2.34 -0.11
N SER A 413 -17.02 1.46 -0.97
CA SER A 413 -17.98 1.84 -2.01
C SER A 413 -19.32 2.32 -1.42
N CYS A 414 -19.71 1.85 -0.24
CA CYS A 414 -20.86 2.40 0.48
C CYS A 414 -20.54 3.78 1.05
N SER A 415 -19.39 3.96 1.69
CA SER A 415 -18.94 5.25 2.22
C SER A 415 -18.81 6.30 1.12
N GLY A 416 -18.20 5.96 -0.03
CA GLY A 416 -18.07 6.88 -1.17
C GLY A 416 -19.40 7.28 -1.81
N ARG A 417 -20.46 6.47 -1.70
CA ARG A 417 -21.81 6.86 -2.11
C ARG A 417 -22.50 7.82 -1.14
N ILE A 418 -22.01 7.90 0.10
CA ILE A 418 -22.53 8.81 1.14
C ILE A 418 -21.73 10.12 1.13
N LEU A 419 -20.40 10.02 0.98
CA LEU A 419 -19.45 11.13 0.86
C LEU A 419 -19.36 11.65 -0.58
N THR A 420 -20.45 12.19 -1.10
CA THR A 420 -20.46 12.87 -2.40
C THR A 420 -19.79 14.25 -2.31
N GLU A 421 -19.45 14.85 -3.44
CA GLU A 421 -18.84 16.20 -3.49
C GLU A 421 -19.71 17.25 -2.77
N ASP A 422 -21.03 17.20 -2.97
CA ASP A 422 -22.01 18.05 -2.27
C ASP A 422 -22.08 17.80 -0.75
N ARG A 423 -21.46 16.73 -0.26
CA ARG A 423 -21.43 16.31 1.15
C ARG A 423 -20.00 16.24 1.68
N ALA A 424 -19.05 16.93 1.06
CA ALA A 424 -17.64 16.92 1.45
C ALA A 424 -17.40 17.39 2.89
N SER A 425 -18.29 18.22 3.45
CA SER A 425 -18.22 18.68 4.85
C SER A 425 -18.86 17.71 5.87
N MET A 426 -19.32 16.53 5.45
CA MET A 426 -19.88 15.54 6.37
C MET A 426 -18.82 15.07 7.37
N CYS A 427 -19.13 15.13 8.66
CA CYS A 427 -18.20 14.67 9.69
C CYS A 427 -18.20 13.13 9.84
N GLU A 428 -17.09 12.60 10.35
CA GLU A 428 -16.88 11.17 10.62
C GLU A 428 -18.04 10.55 11.43
N ARG A 429 -18.52 11.23 12.47
CA ARG A 429 -19.66 10.77 13.30
C ARG A 429 -20.92 10.56 12.47
N THR A 430 -21.23 11.49 11.57
CA THR A 430 -22.45 11.41 10.74
C THR A 430 -22.33 10.27 9.72
N LEU A 431 -21.16 10.12 9.11
CA LEU A 431 -20.89 8.99 8.22
C LEU A 431 -21.08 7.65 8.94
N ASN A 432 -20.46 7.48 10.10
CA ASN A 432 -20.59 6.26 10.90
C ASN A 432 -22.04 6.01 11.32
N ALA A 433 -22.78 7.02 11.77
CA ALA A 433 -24.20 6.86 12.12
C ALA A 433 -25.05 6.34 10.93
N ILE A 434 -24.81 6.86 9.72
CA ILE A 434 -25.48 6.38 8.50
C ILE A 434 -25.07 4.94 8.19
N LEU A 435 -23.78 4.63 8.28
CA LEU A 435 -23.25 3.28 8.02
C LEU A 435 -23.82 2.27 9.03
N TYR A 436 -23.87 2.59 10.33
CA TYR A 436 -24.48 1.76 11.37
C TYR A 436 -25.95 1.50 11.09
N SER A 437 -26.71 2.55 10.77
CA SER A 437 -28.14 2.41 10.46
C SER A 437 -28.35 1.51 9.23
N LYS A 438 -27.54 1.71 8.19
CA LYS A 438 -27.60 0.90 6.97
C LYS A 438 -27.23 -0.55 7.22
N ASP A 439 -26.20 -0.79 8.02
CA ASP A 439 -25.74 -2.15 8.33
C ASP A 439 -26.72 -2.88 9.26
N ALA A 440 -27.30 -2.20 10.24
CA ALA A 440 -28.39 -2.72 11.06
C ALA A 440 -29.60 -3.13 10.20
N LEU A 441 -30.01 -2.30 9.23
CA LEU A 441 -31.12 -2.62 8.33
C LEU A 441 -30.87 -3.85 7.46
N LYS A 442 -29.63 -4.14 7.08
CA LYS A 442 -29.31 -5.37 6.33
C LYS A 442 -29.67 -6.64 7.11
N HIS A 443 -29.54 -6.63 8.44
CA HIS A 443 -29.93 -7.77 9.29
C HIS A 443 -31.43 -8.07 9.19
N TYR A 444 -32.24 -7.07 8.83
CA TYR A 444 -33.67 -7.18 8.60
C TYR A 444 -34.02 -7.25 7.10
N ASN A 445 -33.10 -7.71 6.25
CA ASN A 445 -33.27 -7.77 4.79
C ASN A 445 -33.67 -6.43 4.15
N ASN A 446 -33.20 -5.32 4.74
CA ASN A 446 -33.59 -3.95 4.39
C ASN A 446 -35.11 -3.67 4.48
N LYS A 447 -35.84 -4.44 5.29
CA LYS A 447 -37.28 -4.26 5.53
C LYS A 447 -37.51 -3.56 6.86
N LEU A 448 -37.89 -2.29 6.79
CA LEU A 448 -38.12 -1.44 7.97
C LEU A 448 -39.15 -2.01 8.95
N HIS A 449 -40.24 -2.60 8.44
CA HIS A 449 -41.31 -3.16 9.28
C HIS A 449 -40.89 -4.42 10.07
N LEU A 450 -39.72 -5.00 9.76
CA LEU A 450 -39.16 -6.13 10.53
C LEU A 450 -38.23 -5.68 11.65
N VAL A 451 -37.86 -4.40 11.70
CA VAL A 451 -36.98 -3.86 12.74
C VAL A 451 -37.72 -3.91 14.07
N LEU A 452 -37.16 -4.64 15.03
CA LEU A 452 -37.72 -4.75 16.37
C LEU A 452 -37.49 -3.45 17.14
N ILE A 453 -38.57 -2.76 17.50
CA ILE A 453 -38.51 -1.55 18.33
C ILE A 453 -38.50 -1.99 19.80
N THR A 454 -37.30 -2.14 20.36
CA THR A 454 -37.13 -2.54 21.76
C THR A 454 -37.31 -1.34 22.71
N LYS A 455 -37.52 -1.62 24.01
CA LYS A 455 -37.59 -0.57 25.04
C LYS A 455 -36.30 0.24 25.12
N GLU A 456 -35.16 -0.43 24.94
CA GLU A 456 -33.84 0.22 24.90
C GLU A 456 -33.76 1.22 23.74
N LEU A 457 -34.23 0.83 22.54
CA LEU A 457 -34.22 1.71 21.37
C LEU A 457 -35.11 2.95 21.59
N ILE A 458 -36.28 2.78 22.20
CA ILE A 458 -37.18 3.89 22.54
C ILE A 458 -36.51 4.84 23.53
N ASN A 459 -35.84 4.31 24.56
CA ASN A 459 -35.14 5.12 25.55
C ASN A 459 -33.95 5.88 24.93
N MET A 460 -33.17 5.22 24.06
CA MET A 460 -32.10 5.89 23.30
C MET A 460 -32.64 7.01 22.42
N ALA A 461 -33.77 6.79 21.73
CA ALA A 461 -34.40 7.80 20.90
C ALA A 461 -34.87 9.01 21.72
N ARG A 462 -35.48 8.79 22.89
CA ARG A 462 -35.91 9.85 23.80
C ARG A 462 -34.73 10.67 24.35
N GLY A 463 -33.60 10.02 24.63
CA GLY A 463 -32.37 10.66 25.11
C GLY A 463 -31.50 11.30 24.02
N ALA A 464 -31.80 11.08 22.74
CA ALA A 464 -30.91 11.45 21.64
C ALA A 464 -30.57 12.94 21.59
N TYR A 465 -31.53 13.81 21.89
CA TYR A 465 -31.31 15.27 21.92
C TYR A 465 -30.35 15.69 23.05
N LEU A 466 -30.50 15.09 24.23
CA LEU A 466 -29.61 15.35 25.37
C LEU A 466 -28.18 14.89 25.04
N HIS A 467 -28.01 13.67 24.54
CA HIS A 467 -26.70 13.17 24.11
C HIS A 467 -26.06 14.00 23.00
N TYR A 468 -26.87 14.59 22.12
CA TYR A 468 -26.37 15.52 21.11
C TYR A 468 -25.87 16.82 21.73
N LYS A 469 -26.59 17.36 22.72
CA LYS A 469 -26.18 18.57 23.45
C LYS A 469 -24.87 18.34 24.22
N ASP A 470 -24.77 17.24 24.96
CA ASP A 470 -23.55 16.86 25.70
C ASP A 470 -22.34 16.78 24.76
N TYR A 471 -22.54 16.16 23.59
CA TYR A 471 -21.52 16.11 22.55
C TYR A 471 -21.08 17.49 22.04
N LEU A 472 -22.01 18.42 21.84
CA LEU A 472 -21.67 19.77 21.40
C LEU A 472 -20.83 20.50 22.45
N GLU A 473 -21.15 20.32 23.74
CA GLU A 473 -20.37 20.89 24.84
C GLU A 473 -18.96 20.28 24.89
N ASP A 474 -18.83 18.96 24.78
CA ASP A 474 -17.52 18.30 24.77
C ASP A 474 -16.69 18.69 23.53
N LYS A 475 -17.33 18.79 22.36
CA LYS A 475 -16.67 19.27 21.15
C LYS A 475 -16.15 20.70 21.32
N LYS A 476 -16.91 21.58 21.98
CA LYS A 476 -16.48 22.95 22.27
C LYS A 476 -15.27 22.97 23.20
N LYS A 477 -15.29 22.17 24.28
CA LYS A 477 -14.14 22.03 25.21
C LYS A 477 -12.88 21.55 24.49
N ILE A 478 -13.00 20.54 23.63
CA ILE A 478 -11.89 20.01 22.84
C ILE A 478 -11.35 21.07 21.87
N GLN A 479 -12.23 21.83 21.20
CA GLN A 479 -11.80 22.92 20.31
C GLN A 479 -11.05 24.01 21.06
N GLU A 480 -11.52 24.40 22.24
CA GLU A 480 -10.83 25.39 23.09
C GLU A 480 -9.46 24.88 23.57
N GLN A 481 -9.35 23.59 23.93
CA GLN A 481 -8.08 22.97 24.28
C GLN A 481 -7.11 22.91 23.11
N ASN A 482 -7.56 22.44 21.94
CA ASN A 482 -6.70 22.36 20.75
C ASN A 482 -6.20 23.73 20.33
N LYS A 483 -7.06 24.77 20.39
CA LYS A 483 -6.65 26.14 20.08
C LYS A 483 -5.55 26.63 21.03
N LYS A 484 -5.66 26.34 22.34
CA LYS A 484 -4.59 26.65 23.31
C LYS A 484 -3.30 25.92 22.98
N THR A 485 -3.37 24.62 22.66
CA THR A 485 -2.19 23.83 22.29
C THR A 485 -1.52 24.36 21.02
N GLU A 486 -2.31 24.74 20.00
CA GLU A 486 -1.80 25.34 18.76
C GLU A 486 -1.14 26.70 19.03
N GLU A 487 -1.74 27.54 19.87
CA GLU A 487 -1.15 28.82 20.29
C GLU A 487 0.18 28.61 21.04
N GLU A 488 0.27 27.60 21.91
CA GLU A 488 1.49 27.24 22.62
C GLU A 488 2.59 26.69 21.69
N GLU A 489 2.24 25.84 20.72
CA GLU A 489 3.18 25.30 19.73
C GLU A 489 3.70 26.39 18.78
N LEU A 490 2.82 27.31 18.37
CA LEU A 490 3.20 28.45 17.54
C LEU A 490 4.17 29.36 18.31
N ALA A 491 3.88 29.67 19.58
CA ALA A 491 4.76 30.46 20.42
C ALA A 491 6.14 29.80 20.62
N LYS A 492 6.19 28.47 20.84
CA LYS A 492 7.45 27.72 20.93
C LYS A 492 8.24 27.77 19.62
N THR A 493 7.57 27.62 18.48
CA THR A 493 8.20 27.68 17.16
C THR A 493 8.79 29.06 16.90
N SER A 494 8.00 30.12 17.12
CA SER A 494 8.46 31.50 16.94
C SER A 494 9.65 31.84 17.84
N LEU A 495 9.60 31.41 19.11
CA LEU A 495 10.73 31.60 20.03
C LEU A 495 11.99 30.86 19.56
N PHE A 496 11.83 29.65 19.01
CA PHE A 496 12.95 28.88 18.47
C PHE A 496 13.58 29.54 17.24
N GLU A 497 12.76 30.06 16.32
CA GLU A 497 13.22 30.80 15.14
C GLU A 497 13.96 32.09 15.51
N GLU A 498 13.44 32.84 16.47
CA GLU A 498 14.10 34.06 16.98
C GLU A 498 15.46 33.74 17.61
N GLN A 499 15.54 32.67 18.40
CA GLN A 499 16.80 32.19 18.97
C GLN A 499 17.81 31.75 17.89
N GLN A 500 17.36 31.09 16.81
CA GLN A 500 18.25 30.72 15.71
C GLN A 500 18.78 31.95 14.97
N LYS A 501 17.94 32.96 14.76
CA LYS A 501 18.33 34.21 14.12
C LYS A 501 19.39 34.93 14.96
N GLN A 502 19.16 35.06 16.26
CA GLN A 502 20.12 35.67 17.20
C GLN A 502 21.47 34.93 17.18
N LEU A 503 21.44 33.59 17.22
CA LEU A 503 22.67 32.78 17.18
C LEU A 503 23.47 32.98 15.88
N LYS A 504 22.77 33.17 14.75
CA LYS A 504 23.40 33.45 13.45
C LYS A 504 24.05 34.83 13.43
N GLU A 505 23.39 35.85 13.98
CA GLU A 505 23.93 37.20 14.11
C GLU A 505 25.18 37.24 15.02
N ASP A 506 25.13 36.55 16.16
CA ASP A 506 26.27 36.47 17.08
C ASP A 506 27.48 35.77 16.46
N LYS A 507 27.26 34.68 15.70
CA LYS A 507 28.32 34.00 14.94
C LYS A 507 28.95 34.92 13.90
N ASN A 508 28.13 35.64 13.12
CA ASN A 508 28.63 36.59 12.12
C ASN A 508 29.48 37.70 12.76
N ASN A 509 29.04 38.24 13.90
CA ASN A 509 29.78 39.26 14.65
C ASN A 509 31.16 38.75 15.12
N ILE A 510 31.24 37.49 15.56
CA ILE A 510 32.51 36.86 15.95
C ILE A 510 33.41 36.70 14.73
N ILE A 511 32.90 36.19 13.61
CA ILE A 511 33.67 36.00 12.36
C ILE A 511 34.27 37.34 11.87
N GLU A 512 33.49 38.42 11.87
CA GLU A 512 33.98 39.75 11.49
C GLU A 512 35.10 40.22 12.40
N LYS A 513 34.96 40.06 13.73
CA LYS A 513 36.00 40.45 14.68
C LYS A 513 37.25 39.55 14.59
N GLU A 514 37.11 38.27 14.26
CA GLU A 514 38.25 37.37 13.99
C GLU A 514 39.04 37.83 12.78
N LYS A 515 38.35 38.27 11.71
CA LYS A 515 38.98 38.84 10.52
C LYS A 515 39.74 40.12 10.85
N SER A 516 39.15 41.03 11.63
CA SER A 516 39.83 42.23 12.09
C SER A 516 41.04 41.92 12.98
N LEU A 517 40.93 40.94 13.88
CA LEU A 517 42.05 40.50 14.72
C LEU A 517 43.19 39.93 13.89
N LYS A 518 42.89 39.10 12.88
CA LYS A 518 43.89 38.55 11.96
C LYS A 518 44.64 39.65 11.21
N ASN A 519 43.94 40.69 10.77
CA ASN A 519 44.56 41.84 10.13
C ASN A 519 45.48 42.61 11.09
N LEU A 520 45.04 42.88 12.33
CA LEU A 520 45.87 43.55 13.33
C LEU A 520 47.14 42.75 13.67
N ARG A 521 47.02 41.43 13.85
CA ARG A 521 48.18 40.53 14.07
C ARG A 521 49.12 40.47 12.86
N TYR A 522 48.59 40.59 11.64
CA TYR A 522 49.41 40.68 10.44
C TYR A 522 50.19 42.00 10.40
N GLU A 523 49.55 43.13 10.72
CA GLU A 523 50.22 44.43 10.79
C GLU A 523 51.30 44.48 11.88
N GLU A 524 51.00 43.95 13.07
CA GLU A 524 51.94 43.79 14.19
C GLU A 524 53.19 43.00 13.73
N ASN A 525 52.99 41.80 13.17
CA ASN A 525 54.10 40.96 12.70
C ASN A 525 54.92 41.63 11.59
N ARG A 526 54.27 42.35 10.68
CA ARG A 526 54.95 43.09 9.60
C ARG A 526 55.82 44.20 10.18
N LYS A 527 55.32 44.95 11.17
CA LYS A 527 56.07 46.01 11.86
C LYS A 527 57.25 45.43 12.64
N ARG A 528 57.03 44.34 13.38
CA ARG A 528 58.09 43.61 14.08
C ARG A 528 59.20 43.14 13.15
N HIS A 529 58.83 42.49 12.04
CA HIS A 529 59.81 42.01 11.08
C HIS A 529 60.59 43.15 10.40
N ALA A 530 59.90 44.26 10.09
CA ALA A 530 60.55 45.45 9.57
C ALA A 530 61.54 46.06 10.59
N ALA A 531 61.15 46.15 11.86
CA ALA A 531 62.01 46.62 12.95
C ALA A 531 63.23 45.71 13.14
N ASP A 532 63.05 44.39 13.15
CA ASP A 532 64.14 43.43 13.35
C ASP A 532 65.13 43.43 12.17
N LYS A 533 64.62 43.54 10.93
CA LYS A 533 65.47 43.64 9.74
C LYS A 533 66.28 44.94 9.74
N LEU A 534 65.62 46.07 10.07
CA LEU A 534 66.28 47.37 10.17
C LEU A 534 67.31 47.38 11.31
N PHE A 535 66.99 46.76 12.45
CA PHE A 535 67.91 46.62 13.58
C PHE A 535 69.13 45.76 13.25
N PHE A 536 68.93 44.63 12.56
CA PHE A 536 70.03 43.78 12.12
C PHE A 536 70.97 44.52 11.16
N GLU A 537 70.40 45.22 10.17
CA GLU A 537 71.18 46.01 9.21
C GLU A 537 71.91 47.17 9.90
N ALA A 538 71.24 47.90 10.78
CA ALA A 538 71.83 49.00 11.56
C ALA A 538 73.01 48.52 12.41
N ASN A 539 72.87 47.39 13.12
CA ASN A 539 73.95 46.82 13.93
C ASN A 539 75.11 46.29 13.09
N LYS A 540 74.83 45.69 11.93
CA LYS A 540 75.87 45.23 11.01
C LYS A 540 76.68 46.42 10.51
N ARG A 541 76.02 47.49 10.06
CA ARG A 541 76.65 48.73 9.62
C ARG A 541 77.44 49.40 10.73
N LEU A 542 76.85 49.53 11.92
CA LEU A 542 77.53 50.09 13.09
C LEU A 542 78.82 49.33 13.41
N LYS A 543 78.77 47.99 13.41
CA LYS A 543 79.93 47.14 13.68
C LYS A 543 81.04 47.32 12.65
N THR A 544 80.69 47.41 11.36
CA THR A 544 81.66 47.66 10.27
C THR A 544 82.19 49.11 10.26
N ALA A 545 81.35 50.08 10.60
CA ALA A 545 81.71 51.49 10.66
C ALA A 545 82.70 51.77 11.79
N VAL A 546 82.47 51.17 12.97
CA VAL A 546 83.37 51.25 14.13
C VAL A 546 84.70 50.57 13.84
N SER A 547 84.72 49.41 13.17
CA SER A 547 85.99 48.73 12.83
C SER A 547 86.83 49.49 11.80
N ASN A 548 86.20 50.31 10.97
CA ASN A 548 86.85 51.07 9.89
C ASN A 548 87.04 52.56 10.22
N ASN A 549 86.73 53.01 11.45
CA ASN A 549 86.78 54.41 11.89
C ASN A 549 85.99 55.39 10.98
N ASN A 550 84.89 54.93 10.37
CA ASN A 550 84.07 55.74 9.47
C ASN A 550 82.90 56.39 10.23
N ILE A 551 83.11 57.61 10.71
CA ILE A 551 82.15 58.36 11.56
C ILE A 551 80.82 58.63 10.82
N ALA A 552 80.83 58.88 9.52
CA ALA A 552 79.62 59.14 8.74
C ALA A 552 78.67 57.93 8.69
N GLU A 553 79.21 56.71 8.61
CA GLU A 553 78.41 55.48 8.67
C GLU A 553 77.90 55.17 10.10
N VAL A 554 78.60 55.62 11.15
CA VAL A 554 78.12 55.53 12.53
C VAL A 554 76.86 56.39 12.73
N GLU A 555 76.85 57.62 12.21
CA GLU A 555 75.67 58.50 12.27
C GLU A 555 74.47 57.93 11.50
N ILE A 556 74.69 57.33 10.33
CA ILE A 556 73.64 56.66 9.54
C ILE A 556 73.08 55.45 10.30
N ALA A 557 73.94 54.63 10.91
CA ALA A 557 73.50 53.51 11.72
C ALA A 557 72.71 53.96 12.97
N GLN A 558 73.10 55.07 13.60
CA GLN A 558 72.36 55.66 14.71
C GLN A 558 70.96 56.15 14.28
N ALA A 559 70.85 56.84 13.15
CA ALA A 559 69.56 57.25 12.60
C ALA A 559 68.66 56.05 12.24
N MET A 560 69.24 54.94 11.76
CA MET A 560 68.51 53.69 11.55
C MET A 560 67.99 53.09 12.87
N LEU A 561 68.77 53.14 13.95
CA LEU A 561 68.34 52.70 15.28
C LEU A 561 67.19 53.56 15.85
N ASP A 562 67.20 54.87 15.59
CA ASP A 562 66.07 55.75 15.94
C ASP A 562 64.81 55.42 15.12
N GLY A 563 65.00 55.04 13.85
CA GLY A 563 63.94 54.47 13.02
C GLY A 563 63.37 53.16 13.58
N VAL A 564 64.23 52.26 14.09
CA VAL A 564 63.79 51.04 14.79
C VAL A 564 62.93 51.37 16.01
N ASN A 565 63.36 52.32 16.84
CA ASN A 565 62.59 52.75 18.02
C ASN A 565 61.20 53.27 17.64
N THR A 566 61.08 53.99 16.53
CA THR A 566 59.80 54.48 16.00
C THR A 566 58.91 53.33 15.54
N ILE A 567 59.44 52.40 14.75
CA ILE A 567 58.68 51.22 14.26
C ILE A 567 58.27 50.32 15.43
N ARG A 568 59.10 50.17 16.47
CA ARG A 568 58.76 49.39 17.67
C ARG A 568 57.65 50.04 18.49
N LYS A 569 57.58 51.37 18.57
CA LYS A 569 56.43 52.06 19.19
C LYS A 569 55.13 51.79 18.42
N GLU A 570 55.18 51.82 17.09
CA GLU A 570 54.02 51.49 16.25
C GLU A 570 53.60 50.01 16.37
N GLU A 571 54.57 49.09 16.44
CA GLU A 571 54.33 47.67 16.74
C GLU A 571 53.62 47.51 18.10
N GLU A 572 54.10 48.20 19.14
CA GLU A 572 53.51 48.10 20.48
C GLU A 572 52.06 48.61 20.53
N ILE A 573 51.74 49.65 19.76
CA ILE A 573 50.36 50.13 19.60
C ILE A 573 49.50 49.04 18.95
N LYS A 574 49.97 48.45 17.84
CA LYS A 574 49.24 47.40 17.12
C LYS A 574 49.05 46.14 17.97
N LYS A 575 50.06 45.79 18.77
CA LYS A 575 49.99 44.70 19.74
C LYS A 575 48.92 44.96 20.80
N LYS A 576 48.89 46.17 21.39
CA LYS A 576 47.84 46.54 22.38
C LYS A 576 46.44 46.50 21.78
N GLU A 577 46.27 46.98 20.54
CA GLU A 577 44.99 46.89 19.81
C GLU A 577 44.57 45.43 19.58
N ALA A 578 45.50 44.58 19.13
CA ALA A 578 45.26 43.15 18.89
C ALA A 578 44.91 42.40 20.19
N ASP A 579 45.66 42.62 21.26
CA ASP A 579 45.45 41.98 22.56
C ASP A 579 44.09 42.39 23.17
N THR A 580 43.71 43.67 23.03
CA THR A 580 42.40 44.16 23.47
C THR A 580 41.26 43.50 22.70
N LEU A 581 41.37 43.41 21.37
CA LEU A 581 40.35 42.77 20.54
C LEU A 581 40.28 41.26 20.80
N GLN A 582 41.42 40.60 21.03
CA GLN A 582 41.48 39.19 21.40
C GLN A 582 40.73 38.92 22.71
N ASN A 583 40.96 39.71 23.75
CA ASN A 583 40.26 39.58 25.03
C ASN A 583 38.74 39.77 24.89
N ILE A 584 38.30 40.71 24.05
CA ILE A 584 36.86 40.90 23.76
C ILE A 584 36.28 39.68 23.03
N LEU A 585 37.05 39.11 22.11
CA LEU A 585 36.64 37.98 21.30
C LEU A 585 36.53 36.69 22.11
N GLU A 586 37.49 36.44 23.00
CA GLU A 586 37.47 35.31 23.94
C GLU A 586 36.26 35.39 24.88
N LYS A 587 35.99 36.57 25.46
CA LYS A 587 34.79 36.78 26.29
C LYS A 587 33.49 36.52 25.52
N LYS A 588 33.42 36.93 24.26
CA LYS A 588 32.23 36.68 23.40
C LYS A 588 32.09 35.20 23.04
N LYS A 589 33.19 34.51 22.74
CA LYS A 589 33.18 33.06 22.45
C LYS A 589 32.75 32.25 23.67
N ILE A 590 33.26 32.58 24.86
CA ILE A 590 32.86 31.93 26.11
C ILE A 590 31.37 32.12 26.36
N LYS A 591 30.86 33.36 26.27
CA LYS A 591 29.41 33.62 26.40
C LYS A 591 28.56 32.83 25.40
N LEU A 592 29.02 32.69 24.15
CA LEU A 592 28.32 31.91 23.14
C LEU A 592 28.34 30.40 23.48
N ILE A 593 29.47 29.87 23.95
CA ILE A 593 29.60 28.47 24.38
C ILE A 593 28.72 28.20 25.59
N ASP A 594 28.74 29.07 26.61
CA ASP A 594 27.90 28.94 27.81
C ASP A 594 26.40 28.96 27.47
N SER A 595 26.01 29.80 26.50
CA SER A 595 24.62 29.86 26.00
C SER A 595 24.19 28.58 25.26
N LEU A 596 25.14 27.84 24.69
CA LEU A 596 24.90 26.57 24.00
C LEU A 596 24.91 25.39 24.97
N SER A 597 25.81 25.40 25.96
CA SER A 597 25.95 24.34 26.98
C SER A 597 24.75 24.31 27.94
N ASN A 598 24.29 25.46 28.43
CA ASN A 598 23.10 25.55 29.29
C ASN A 598 21.79 25.13 28.59
N LYS A 599 21.78 25.00 27.26
CA LYS A 599 20.62 24.48 26.51
C LYS A 599 20.59 22.95 26.44
N ASN A 600 21.71 22.25 26.64
CA ASN A 600 21.74 20.79 26.59
C ASN A 600 21.32 20.12 27.91
N GLU A 601 21.30 20.84 29.03
CA GLU A 601 20.83 20.33 30.33
C GLU A 601 19.31 20.45 30.55
N LYS A 602 18.58 21.16 29.68
CA LYS A 602 17.13 21.38 29.78
C LYS A 602 16.32 20.70 28.67
N LYS A 603 16.85 19.64 28.04
CA LYS A 603 16.15 18.87 27.01
C LYS A 603 15.64 17.54 27.54
#